data_AF-A0A2N1M5K0-F1
#
_entry.id   AF-A0A2N1M5K0-F1
#
_cell.length_a   1.000
_cell.length_b   1.000
_cell.length_c   1.000
_cell.angle_alpha   90.00
_cell.angle_beta   90.00
_cell.angle_gamma   90.00
#
_symmetry.space_group_name_H-M   'P 1'
#
loop_
_entity.id
_entity.type
_entity.pdbx_description
1 polymer ?
#
loop_
_entity_poly.entity_id
_entity_poly.type
_entity_poly.pdbx_seq_one_letter_code
_entity_poly.pdbx_strand_id
1 'polypeptide(L)'
;MFGEKRGHKIPKGESKNFGERYISCDDLIVEVVQCFYEFIAMDKQTPWYENVRFKLIAPEDLPDISSFKKTGRSTVIVFDDLAGKPLATQLKIVPFFRSGRHEGISSISIAQRFYEIHQNIRGNFKYILLHRGCRTLDSIKRILKDMYDDYEPLAKK
;
A
#
# COMPACT_ATOMS: atom_id res chain seq x y z
N MET A 1 -55.09 17.49 8.72
CA MET A 1 -54.91 17.12 7.29
C MET A 1 -53.44 17.25 6.94
N PHE A 2 -52.80 16.13 6.65
CA PHE A 2 -51.37 16.01 6.32
C PHE A 2 -51.20 16.29 4.83
N GLY A 3 -50.40 17.32 4.49
CA GLY A 3 -50.02 17.61 3.10
C GLY A 3 -48.98 16.63 2.57
N GLU A 4 -49.17 16.21 1.32
CA GLU A 4 -48.46 15.18 0.59
C GLU A 4 -46.93 15.38 0.51
N LYS A 5 -46.16 14.33 0.87
CA LYS A 5 -44.73 14.22 0.57
C LYS A 5 -44.56 13.83 -0.89
N ARG A 6 -44.13 14.78 -1.73
CA ARG A 6 -43.62 14.48 -3.09
C ARG A 6 -42.31 13.69 -2.96
N GLY A 7 -42.41 12.40 -3.24
CA GLY A 7 -41.26 11.49 -3.27
C GLY A 7 -40.31 11.85 -4.40
N HIS A 8 -39.14 12.38 -4.04
CA HIS A 8 -37.99 12.35 -4.95
C HIS A 8 -37.49 10.90 -5.02
N LYS A 9 -37.87 10.21 -6.10
CA LYS A 9 -37.27 8.94 -6.50
C LYS A 9 -35.79 9.18 -6.75
N ILE A 10 -34.95 8.66 -5.87
CA ILE A 10 -33.51 8.53 -6.11
C ILE A 10 -33.36 7.63 -7.34
N PRO A 11 -32.66 8.05 -8.40
CA PRO A 11 -32.33 7.15 -9.49
C PRO A 11 -31.50 6.00 -8.91
N LYS A 12 -31.93 4.76 -9.13
CA LYS A 12 -31.10 3.57 -8.92
C LYS A 12 -29.95 3.64 -9.93
N GLY A 13 -28.96 4.46 -9.64
CA GLY A 13 -27.67 4.41 -10.28
C GLY A 13 -26.99 3.15 -9.78
N GLU A 14 -26.68 2.26 -10.72
CA GLU A 14 -25.79 1.12 -10.54
C GLU A 14 -24.62 1.54 -9.65
N SER A 15 -24.42 0.81 -8.56
CA SER A 15 -23.24 0.96 -7.71
C SER A 15 -22.02 0.67 -8.58
N LYS A 16 -21.41 1.72 -9.13
CA LYS A 16 -20.07 1.64 -9.69
C LYS A 16 -19.17 1.22 -8.54
N ASN A 17 -18.74 -0.04 -8.55
CA ASN A 17 -17.77 -0.59 -7.62
C ASN A 17 -16.50 0.26 -7.69
N PHE A 18 -16.36 1.21 -6.77
CA PHE A 18 -15.13 1.96 -6.59
C PHE A 18 -14.11 1.02 -5.95
N GLY A 19 -13.25 0.44 -6.80
CA GLY A 19 -11.93 -0.03 -6.37
C GLY A 19 -11.86 -1.46 -5.85
N GLU A 20 -12.17 -2.44 -6.68
CA GLU A 20 -11.66 -3.79 -6.48
C GLU A 20 -10.34 -3.96 -7.25
N ARG A 21 -9.25 -3.41 -6.71
CA ARG A 21 -7.89 -3.72 -7.18
C ARG A 21 -7.27 -4.71 -6.20
N TYR A 22 -7.53 -6.00 -6.44
CA TYR A 22 -6.84 -7.07 -5.73
C TYR A 22 -5.41 -7.20 -6.25
N ILE A 23 -4.43 -7.23 -5.35
CA ILE A 23 -3.06 -7.66 -5.68
C ILE A 23 -3.06 -9.17 -5.53
N SER A 24 -2.99 -9.90 -6.64
CA SER A 24 -2.78 -11.36 -6.61
C SER A 24 -1.43 -11.65 -5.95
N CYS A 25 -1.43 -12.51 -4.94
CA CYS A 25 -0.29 -12.74 -4.09
C CYS A 25 -0.32 -14.16 -3.52
N ASP A 26 0.81 -14.84 -3.59
CA ASP A 26 1.03 -16.17 -3.04
C ASP A 26 1.65 -16.11 -1.64
N ASP A 27 2.40 -15.07 -1.28
CA ASP A 27 3.05 -14.96 0.03
C ASP A 27 3.00 -13.52 0.56
N LEU A 28 2.51 -13.30 1.79
CA LEU A 28 2.50 -11.98 2.43
C LEU A 28 3.51 -11.93 3.59
N ILE A 29 4.51 -11.05 3.45
CA ILE A 29 5.50 -10.80 4.50
C ILE A 29 5.20 -9.44 5.12
N VAL A 30 5.17 -9.37 6.46
CA VAL A 30 4.92 -8.13 7.19
C VAL A 30 6.15 -7.82 8.04
N GLU A 31 6.72 -6.64 7.87
CA GLU A 31 7.74 -6.06 8.73
C GLU A 31 7.03 -5.14 9.73
N VAL A 32 6.52 -5.76 10.82
CA VAL A 32 6.04 -5.12 12.07
C VAL A 32 4.64 -4.50 12.08
N VAL A 33 3.58 -5.28 11.82
CA VAL A 33 2.27 -5.05 12.47
C VAL A 33 1.75 -6.37 13.03
N GLN A 34 2.06 -6.66 14.29
CA GLN A 34 1.62 -7.90 14.93
C GLN A 34 0.08 -8.03 14.91
N CYS A 35 -0.63 -6.92 15.11
CA CYS A 35 -2.11 -6.92 15.07
C CYS A 35 -2.70 -7.23 13.69
N PHE A 36 -2.02 -6.85 12.60
CA PHE A 36 -2.49 -7.12 11.24
C PHE A 36 -2.23 -8.57 10.85
N TYR A 37 -1.09 -9.11 11.27
CA TYR A 37 -0.79 -10.53 11.13
C TYR A 37 -1.83 -11.39 11.85
N GLU A 38 -2.18 -11.06 13.10
CA GLU A 38 -3.21 -11.78 13.87
C GLU A 38 -4.57 -11.74 13.17
N PHE A 39 -4.97 -10.59 12.63
CA PHE A 39 -6.24 -10.44 11.91
C PHE A 39 -6.29 -11.29 10.63
N ILE A 40 -5.23 -11.27 9.82
CA ILE A 40 -5.19 -12.04 8.58
C ILE A 40 -5.04 -13.55 8.86
N ALA A 41 -4.27 -13.91 9.90
CA ALA A 41 -4.05 -15.29 10.30
C ALA A 41 -5.29 -15.93 10.98
N MET A 42 -6.32 -15.14 11.30
CA MET A 42 -7.45 -15.56 12.14
C MET A 42 -8.41 -16.51 11.42
N ASP A 43 -8.64 -16.33 10.12
CA ASP A 43 -9.59 -17.14 9.35
C ASP A 43 -8.89 -18.17 8.44
N LYS A 44 -8.48 -19.27 9.08
CA LYS A 44 -7.83 -20.40 8.42
C LYS A 44 -8.75 -21.19 7.48
N GLN A 45 -10.06 -20.91 7.47
CA GLN A 45 -11.02 -21.61 6.62
C GLN A 45 -11.24 -20.88 5.27
N THR A 46 -10.61 -19.72 5.09
CA THR A 46 -10.72 -19.00 3.81
C THR A 46 -10.01 -19.77 2.69
N PRO A 47 -10.61 -19.86 1.48
CA PRO A 47 -10.03 -20.61 0.36
C PRO A 47 -8.63 -20.15 -0.08
N TRP A 48 -8.26 -18.91 0.25
CA TRP A 48 -6.95 -18.35 -0.06
C TRP A 48 -5.91 -18.62 1.04
N TYR A 49 -6.30 -19.06 2.23
CA TYR A 49 -5.38 -19.29 3.35
C TYR A 49 -4.33 -20.37 3.06
N GLU A 50 -4.73 -21.46 2.41
CA GLU A 50 -3.81 -22.56 2.07
C GLU A 50 -2.76 -22.15 1.02
N ASN A 51 -3.12 -21.19 0.16
CA ASN A 51 -2.26 -20.70 -0.92
C ASN A 51 -1.39 -19.51 -0.50
N VAL A 52 -1.69 -18.86 0.64
CA VAL A 52 -0.99 -17.66 1.12
C VAL A 52 -0.22 -17.93 2.41
N ARG A 53 1.11 -17.77 2.38
CA ARG A 53 1.93 -17.87 3.61
C ARG A 53 2.20 -16.50 4.23
N PHE A 54 2.08 -16.44 5.56
CA PHE A 54 2.35 -15.23 6.33
C PHE A 54 3.61 -15.36 7.16
N LYS A 55 4.51 -14.37 7.07
CA LYS A 55 5.73 -14.32 7.90
C LYS A 55 5.96 -12.93 8.46
N LEU A 56 6.22 -12.86 9.76
CA LEU A 56 6.80 -11.68 10.42
C LEU A 56 8.32 -11.77 10.33
N ILE A 57 8.98 -10.70 9.86
CA ILE A 57 10.44 -10.66 9.71
C ILE A 57 10.96 -9.38 10.36
N ALA A 58 12.08 -9.48 11.07
CA ALA A 58 12.80 -8.32 11.61
C ALA A 58 13.64 -7.66 10.51
N PRO A 59 13.91 -6.34 10.59
CA PRO A 59 14.70 -5.64 9.56
C PRO A 59 16.07 -6.26 9.28
N GLU A 60 16.67 -6.93 10.28
CA GLU A 60 17.96 -7.61 10.19
C GLU A 60 17.90 -8.91 9.38
N ASP A 61 16.73 -9.54 9.36
CA ASP A 61 16.45 -10.83 8.73
C ASP A 61 15.82 -10.69 7.33
N LEU A 62 15.75 -9.46 6.81
CA LEU A 62 15.23 -9.20 5.47
C LEU A 62 16.06 -9.98 4.43
N PRO A 63 15.43 -10.90 3.67
CA PRO A 63 16.13 -11.67 2.67
C PRO A 63 16.50 -10.81 1.46
N ASP A 64 17.58 -11.17 0.77
CA ASP A 64 17.94 -10.53 -0.50
C ASP A 64 16.83 -10.74 -1.55
N ILE A 65 16.56 -9.73 -2.38
CA ILE A 65 15.46 -9.80 -3.35
C ILE A 65 15.62 -10.95 -4.36
N SER A 66 16.86 -11.37 -4.68
CA SER A 66 17.12 -12.48 -5.60
C SER A 66 16.67 -13.85 -5.05
N SER A 67 16.44 -13.95 -3.74
CA SER A 67 15.93 -15.17 -3.13
C SER A 67 14.48 -15.47 -3.53
N PHE A 68 13.69 -14.44 -3.85
CA PHE A 68 12.28 -14.58 -4.20
C PHE A 68 12.08 -15.11 -5.61
N LYS A 69 12.94 -14.74 -6.56
CA LYS A 69 12.85 -15.28 -7.94
C LYS A 69 12.92 -16.79 -8.00
N LYS A 70 13.68 -17.41 -7.08
CA LYS A 70 13.85 -18.86 -7.01
C LYS A 70 12.60 -19.59 -6.54
N THR A 71 11.63 -18.90 -5.93
CA THR A 71 10.41 -19.52 -5.41
C THR A 71 9.34 -19.69 -6.50
N GLY A 72 9.40 -18.90 -7.58
CA GLY A 72 8.35 -18.83 -8.60
C GLY A 72 7.01 -18.26 -8.09
N ARG A 73 6.99 -17.72 -6.86
CA ARG A 73 5.79 -17.23 -6.18
C ARG A 73 5.78 -15.71 -6.15
N SER A 74 4.60 -15.12 -6.36
CA SER A 74 4.39 -13.69 -6.20
C SER A 74 4.29 -13.35 -4.72
N THR A 75 5.18 -12.50 -4.22
CA THR A 75 5.25 -12.12 -2.81
C THR A 75 4.87 -10.67 -2.60
N VAL A 76 3.97 -10.37 -1.67
CA VAL A 76 3.74 -9.01 -1.17
C VAL A 76 4.53 -8.82 0.11
N ILE A 77 5.24 -7.69 0.22
CA ILE A 77 5.97 -7.32 1.44
C ILE A 77 5.45 -5.97 1.94
N VAL A 78 5.05 -5.93 3.21
CA VAL A 78 4.50 -4.75 3.88
C VAL A 78 5.53 -4.23 4.89
N PHE A 79 6.01 -3.02 4.66
CA PHE A 79 6.95 -2.30 5.51
C PHE A 79 6.19 -1.33 6.41
N ASP A 80 6.04 -1.66 7.70
CA ASP A 80 5.37 -0.77 8.65
C ASP A 80 6.29 0.29 9.25
N ASP A 81 5.70 1.45 9.51
CA ASP A 81 6.35 2.66 10.01
C ASP A 81 7.71 2.95 9.37
N LEU A 82 7.77 2.87 8.04
CA LEU A 82 9.03 2.98 7.30
C LEU A 82 9.74 4.34 7.53
N ALA A 83 8.96 5.40 7.75
CA ALA A 83 9.45 6.73 8.07
C ALA A 83 10.19 6.78 9.42
N GLY A 84 9.74 6.00 10.41
CA GLY A 84 10.36 5.92 11.73
C GLY A 84 11.64 5.06 11.75
N LYS A 85 11.93 4.32 10.67
CA LYS A 85 13.11 3.44 10.62
C LYS A 85 14.41 4.23 10.41
N PRO A 86 15.54 3.79 11.02
CA PRO A 86 16.85 4.36 10.74
C PRO A 86 17.20 4.33 9.25
N LEU A 87 17.99 5.31 8.80
CA LEU A 87 18.42 5.40 7.39
C LEU A 87 19.06 4.10 6.88
N ALA A 88 19.86 3.43 7.71
CA ALA A 88 20.48 2.15 7.36
C ALA A 88 19.45 1.07 6.99
N THR A 89 18.33 0.99 7.72
CA THR A 89 17.22 0.08 7.43
C THR A 89 16.52 0.48 6.13
N GLN A 90 16.21 1.77 5.96
CA GLN A 90 15.59 2.25 4.73
C GLN A 90 16.47 1.96 3.49
N LEU A 91 17.78 2.11 3.59
CA LEU A 91 18.70 1.79 2.49
C LEU A 91 18.69 0.30 2.12
N LYS A 92 18.56 -0.61 3.09
CA LYS A 92 18.38 -2.05 2.83
C LYS A 92 17.07 -2.36 2.10
N ILE A 93 16.04 -1.51 2.27
CA ILE A 93 14.71 -1.70 1.69
C ILE A 93 14.62 -1.17 0.25
N VAL A 94 15.51 -0.27 -0.17
CA VAL A 94 15.53 0.32 -1.54
C VAL A 94 15.38 -0.74 -2.66
N PRO A 95 16.10 -1.88 -2.66
CA PRO A 95 15.99 -2.88 -3.73
C PRO A 95 14.57 -3.44 -3.91
N PHE A 96 13.80 -3.58 -2.82
CA PHE A 96 12.43 -4.08 -2.86
C PHE A 96 11.47 -3.16 -3.62
N PHE A 97 11.70 -1.85 -3.57
CA PHE A 97 10.88 -0.88 -4.31
C PHE A 97 11.39 -0.66 -5.74
N ARG A 98 12.71 -0.64 -5.91
CA ARG A 98 13.34 -0.36 -7.21
C ARG A 98 13.26 -1.55 -8.18
N SER A 99 13.58 -2.75 -7.69
CA SER A 99 13.79 -3.93 -8.54
C SER A 99 12.95 -5.15 -8.11
N GLY A 100 12.27 -5.09 -6.96
CA GLY A 100 11.50 -6.22 -6.43
C GLY A 100 10.50 -6.83 -7.41
N ARG A 101 9.86 -6.02 -8.27
CA ARG A 101 8.91 -6.52 -9.27
C ARG A 101 9.52 -7.50 -10.28
N HIS A 102 10.80 -7.37 -10.61
CA HIS A 102 11.50 -8.31 -11.48
C HIS A 102 11.72 -9.68 -10.81
N GLU A 103 11.69 -9.69 -9.47
CA GLU A 103 11.88 -10.87 -8.62
C GLU A 103 10.56 -11.41 -8.05
N GLY A 104 9.41 -10.95 -8.57
CA GLY A 104 8.08 -11.39 -8.12
C GLY A 104 7.57 -10.68 -6.86
N ILE A 105 8.20 -9.58 -6.44
CA ILE A 105 7.88 -8.87 -5.20
C ILE A 105 7.03 -7.62 -5.48
N SER A 106 5.94 -7.47 -4.73
CA SER A 106 5.13 -6.26 -4.65
C SER A 106 5.26 -5.62 -3.26
N SER A 107 5.87 -4.45 -3.21
CA SER A 107 6.18 -3.77 -1.95
C SER A 107 5.11 -2.73 -1.56
N ILE A 108 4.68 -2.75 -0.30
CA ILE A 108 3.76 -1.79 0.31
C ILE A 108 4.50 -1.12 1.47
N SER A 109 4.47 0.21 1.55
CA SER A 109 4.98 0.96 2.69
C SER A 109 3.84 1.66 3.42
N ILE A 110 3.83 1.54 4.75
CA ILE A 110 2.95 2.29 5.65
C ILE A 110 3.83 3.30 6.39
N ALA A 111 3.43 4.57 6.37
CA ALA A 111 4.19 5.64 7.02
C ALA A 111 3.30 6.82 7.37
N GLN A 112 3.61 7.49 8.49
CA GLN A 112 2.92 8.72 8.88
C GLN A 112 3.43 9.94 8.12
N ARG A 113 4.72 9.96 7.74
CA ARG A 113 5.38 11.11 7.15
C ARG A 113 6.06 10.72 5.84
N PHE A 114 5.48 11.17 4.73
CA PHE A 114 5.99 10.86 3.39
C PHE A 114 7.47 11.25 3.25
N TYR A 115 7.83 12.49 3.55
CA TYR A 115 9.17 13.03 3.29
C TYR A 115 10.30 12.48 4.20
N GLU A 116 9.96 11.71 5.23
CA GLU A 116 10.95 11.00 6.05
C GLU A 116 11.36 9.65 5.46
N ILE A 117 10.61 9.17 4.45
CA ILE A 117 10.99 8.02 3.65
C ILE A 117 12.10 8.43 2.67
N HIS A 118 13.13 7.60 2.57
CA HIS A 118 14.26 7.78 1.68
C HIS A 118 13.82 8.00 0.23
N GLN A 119 14.42 8.97 -0.45
CA GLN A 119 14.01 9.40 -1.80
C GLN A 119 14.01 8.26 -2.84
N ASN A 120 14.96 7.32 -2.73
CA ASN A 120 15.04 6.18 -3.66
C ASN A 120 13.90 5.16 -3.44
N ILE A 121 13.22 5.21 -2.29
CA ILE A 121 11.99 4.44 -2.08
C ILE A 121 10.80 5.21 -2.66
N ARG A 122 10.67 6.48 -2.28
CA ARG A 122 9.55 7.34 -2.71
C ARG A 122 9.42 7.47 -4.23
N GLY A 123 10.55 7.69 -4.92
CA GLY A 123 10.58 7.81 -6.38
C GLY A 123 10.19 6.53 -7.11
N ASN A 124 10.07 5.40 -6.41
CA ASN A 124 9.66 4.12 -6.98
C ASN A 124 8.22 3.72 -6.61
N PHE A 125 7.47 4.55 -5.88
CA PHE A 125 6.06 4.32 -5.62
C PHE A 125 5.22 4.49 -6.89
N LYS A 126 4.38 3.50 -7.19
CA LYS A 126 3.43 3.55 -8.32
C LYS A 126 2.04 4.02 -7.91
N TYR A 127 1.68 3.79 -6.65
CA TYR A 127 0.39 4.13 -6.07
C TYR A 127 0.63 4.73 -4.69
N ILE A 128 -0.22 5.68 -4.30
CA ILE A 128 -0.23 6.24 -2.95
C ILE A 128 -1.67 6.32 -2.46
N LEU A 129 -1.88 5.95 -1.19
CA LEU A 129 -3.14 6.14 -0.48
C LEU A 129 -2.90 7.13 0.65
N LEU A 130 -3.58 8.27 0.60
CA LEU A 130 -3.44 9.34 1.59
C LEU A 130 -4.67 9.37 2.49
N HIS A 131 -4.47 9.15 3.78
CA HIS A 131 -5.50 9.35 4.80
C HIS A 131 -5.48 10.79 5.35
N ARG A 132 -6.57 11.22 6.00
CA ARG A 132 -6.82 12.59 6.51
C ARG A 132 -5.70 13.20 7.39
N GLY A 133 -4.69 12.44 7.79
CA GLY A 133 -3.50 12.92 8.50
C GLY A 133 -2.54 13.76 7.64
N CYS A 134 -2.72 13.83 6.32
CA CYS A 134 -1.97 14.75 5.46
C CYS A 134 -2.45 16.19 5.72
N ARG A 135 -1.81 16.84 6.71
CA ARG A 135 -2.29 18.03 7.45
C ARG A 135 -2.77 19.21 6.58
N THR A 136 -2.29 19.37 5.35
CA THR A 136 -2.66 20.49 4.48
C THR A 136 -2.80 20.08 3.01
N LEU A 137 -3.65 20.80 2.27
CA LEU A 137 -3.79 20.66 0.81
C LEU A 137 -2.44 20.86 0.10
N ASP A 138 -1.61 21.77 0.58
CA ASP A 138 -0.28 22.03 0.00
C ASP A 138 0.67 20.85 0.20
N SER A 139 0.58 20.14 1.33
CA SER A 139 1.34 18.91 1.55
C SER A 139 0.94 17.84 0.54
N ILE A 140 -0.37 17.68 0.27
CA ILE A 140 -0.89 16.74 -0.74
C ILE A 140 -0.38 17.13 -2.13
N LYS A 141 -0.51 18.40 -2.52
CA LYS A 141 -0.01 18.90 -3.81
C LYS A 141 1.49 18.63 -3.98
N ARG A 142 2.29 18.88 -2.94
CA ARG A 142 3.73 18.64 -2.98
C ARG A 142 4.05 17.14 -3.17
N ILE A 143 3.33 16.26 -2.48
CA ILE A 143 3.48 14.80 -2.63
C ILE A 143 3.11 14.36 -4.05
N LEU A 144 2.01 14.88 -4.61
CA LEU A 144 1.58 14.54 -5.96
C LEU A 144 2.56 15.03 -7.02
N LYS A 145 3.14 16.22 -6.85
CA LYS A 145 4.21 16.74 -7.72
C LYS A 145 5.46 15.85 -7.70
N ASP A 146 5.87 15.38 -6.52
CA ASP A 146 7.02 14.47 -6.39
C ASP A 146 6.78 13.09 -7.05
N MET A 147 5.51 12.68 -7.22
CA MET A 147 5.16 11.39 -7.82
C MET A 147 4.84 11.47 -9.32
N TYR A 148 4.38 12.63 -9.78
CA TYR A 148 3.96 12.84 -11.16
C TYR A 148 4.54 14.15 -11.67
N ASP A 149 5.53 14.05 -12.57
CA ASP A 149 6.18 15.20 -13.18
C ASP A 149 5.19 16.12 -13.91
N ASP A 150 4.07 15.57 -14.39
CA ASP A 150 3.03 16.29 -15.16
C ASP A 150 1.83 16.75 -14.29
N TYR A 151 1.99 16.91 -12.97
CA TYR A 151 0.89 17.37 -12.12
C TYR A 151 0.54 18.85 -12.40
N GLU A 152 -0.38 19.07 -13.33
CA GLU A 152 -1.08 20.34 -13.52
C GLU A 152 -2.32 20.38 -12.61
N PRO A 153 -2.46 21.37 -11.70
CA PRO A 153 -3.65 21.51 -10.89
C PRO A 153 -4.85 21.75 -11.83
N LEU A 154 -5.88 20.90 -11.74
CA LEU A 154 -7.13 21.11 -12.46
C LEU A 154 -7.65 22.52 -12.15
N ALA A 155 -7.47 23.44 -13.11
CA ALA A 155 -7.85 24.83 -12.94
C ALA A 155 -9.34 24.90 -12.62
N LYS A 156 -9.69 25.68 -11.58
CA LYS A 156 -11.07 25.95 -11.22
C LYS A 156 -11.72 26.67 -12.41
N LYS A 157 -12.71 26.03 -13.03
CA LYS A 157 -13.71 26.71 -13.86
C LYS A 157 -14.69 27.44 -12.95
#